data_AF-A0A9P5ZK97-F1
#
_entry.id   AF-A0A9P5ZK97-F1
#
_cell.length_a   1.000
_cell.length_b   1.000
_cell.length_c   1.000
_cell.angle_alpha   90.00
_cell.angle_beta   90.00
_cell.angle_gamma   90.00
#
_symmetry.space_group_name_H-M   'P 1'
#
loop_
_entity.id
_entity.type
_entity.pdbx_description
1 polymer ?
#
loop_
_entity_poly.entity_id
_entity_poly.type
_entity_poly.pdbx_seq_one_letter_code
_entity_poly.pdbx_strand_id
1 'polypeptide(L)'
;VPDDLTNICVKNFSPNLTSHVQPMANNASIIHCFKAHCQSKFISCAIDQYDSNIPAALICGIDQLEAMQLADTTWNEVMAETIYNYW
;
A
#
# COMPACT_ATOMS: atom_id res chain seq x y z
N VAL A 1 -21.16 9.43 -12.95
CA VAL A 1 -20.07 9.49 -13.94
C VAL A 1 -20.39 10.69 -14.81
N PRO A 2 -19.46 11.62 -15.05
CA PRO A 2 -19.67 12.73 -15.99
C PRO A 2 -20.22 12.22 -17.32
N ASP A 3 -21.23 12.89 -17.88
CA ASP A 3 -21.99 12.41 -19.05
C ASP A 3 -21.18 12.42 -20.36
N ASP A 4 -20.01 13.07 -20.36
CA ASP A 4 -19.08 13.23 -21.48
C ASP A 4 -18.01 12.13 -21.58
N LEU A 5 -17.87 11.28 -20.57
CA LEU A 5 -16.91 10.18 -20.57
C LEU A 5 -17.42 8.99 -21.40
N THR A 6 -17.03 8.96 -22.67
CA THR A 6 -17.23 7.80 -23.55
C THR A 6 -16.12 6.76 -23.32
N ASN A 7 -16.45 5.47 -23.44
CA ASN A 7 -15.54 4.32 -23.26
C ASN A 7 -15.18 3.89 -21.82
N ILE A 8 -15.82 4.45 -20.79
CA ILE A 8 -15.71 3.95 -19.41
C ILE A 8 -17.00 3.22 -19.02
N CYS A 9 -16.89 1.94 -18.64
CA CYS A 9 -17.99 1.16 -18.10
C CYS A 9 -17.81 0.96 -16.59
N VAL A 10 -18.70 1.53 -15.79
CA VAL A 10 -18.71 1.34 -14.33
C VAL A 10 -19.57 0.14 -13.98
N LYS A 11 -18.98 -0.85 -13.31
CA LYS A 11 -19.70 -2.01 -12.75
C LYS A 11 -19.94 -1.80 -11.26
N ASN A 12 -21.21 -1.78 -10.85
CA ASN A 12 -21.59 -1.70 -9.45
C ASN A 12 -21.69 -3.11 -8.87
N PHE A 13 -21.05 -3.34 -7.72
CA PHE A 13 -21.17 -4.57 -6.97
C PHE A 13 -22.07 -4.37 -5.76
N SER A 14 -22.68 -5.45 -5.28
CA SER A 14 -23.36 -5.45 -3.98
C SER A 14 -22.38 -5.06 -2.86
N PRO A 15 -22.86 -4.46 -1.75
CA PRO A 15 -22.03 -4.14 -0.60
C PRO A 15 -21.19 -5.34 -0.12
N ASN A 16 -20.01 -5.08 0.41
CA ASN A 16 -19.06 -6.07 0.95
C ASN A 16 -18.45 -7.05 -0.07
N LEU A 17 -18.59 -6.81 -1.38
CA LEU A 17 -17.94 -7.63 -2.42
C LEU A 17 -16.58 -7.09 -2.87
N THR A 18 -16.19 -5.90 -2.45
CA THR A 18 -14.92 -5.26 -2.87
C THR A 18 -13.71 -6.16 -2.67
N SER A 19 -13.53 -6.78 -1.50
CA SER A 19 -12.41 -7.68 -1.24
C SER A 19 -12.48 -9.01 -2.01
N HIS A 20 -13.67 -9.42 -2.43
CA HIS A 20 -13.89 -10.68 -3.15
C HIS A 20 -13.73 -10.53 -4.66
N VAL A 21 -14.05 -9.35 -5.19
CA VAL A 21 -14.12 -9.11 -6.63
C VAL A 21 -13.02 -8.18 -7.12
N GLN A 22 -12.57 -7.23 -6.30
CA GLN A 22 -11.49 -6.33 -6.69
C GLN A 22 -10.15 -6.97 -6.33
N PRO A 23 -9.33 -7.33 -7.34
CA PRO A 23 -8.05 -7.98 -7.11
C PRO A 23 -7.12 -7.18 -6.21
N MET A 24 -7.21 -5.84 -6.24
CA MET A 24 -6.44 -4.98 -5.32
C MET A 24 -6.86 -5.08 -3.85
N ALA A 25 -8.11 -5.40 -3.53
CA ALA A 25 -8.64 -5.29 -2.16
C ALA A 25 -8.74 -6.62 -1.40
N ASN A 26 -8.39 -7.74 -2.03
CA ASN A 26 -8.41 -9.07 -1.40
C ASN A 26 -7.27 -9.22 -0.35
N ASN A 27 -7.41 -10.06 0.66
CA ASN A 27 -6.34 -10.32 1.63
C ASN A 27 -5.14 -11.10 1.05
N ALA A 28 -5.31 -11.69 -0.14
CA ALA A 28 -4.22 -12.29 -0.94
C ALA A 28 -3.64 -11.32 -1.99
N SER A 29 -4.00 -10.03 -1.96
CA SER A 29 -3.74 -9.09 -3.05
C SER A 29 -2.42 -8.33 -2.99
N ILE A 30 -2.21 -7.56 -4.07
CA ILE A 30 -1.30 -6.42 -4.19
C ILE A 30 -1.30 -5.50 -2.95
N ILE A 31 -2.45 -5.13 -2.36
CA ILE A 31 -2.48 -4.25 -1.17
C ILE A 31 -1.91 -4.96 0.05
N HIS A 32 -2.14 -6.27 0.19
CA HIS A 32 -1.57 -7.04 1.30
C HIS A 32 -0.03 -7.08 1.20
N CYS A 33 0.49 -7.42 0.01
CA CYS A 33 1.92 -7.38 -0.28
C CYS A 33 2.51 -5.99 0.00
N PHE A 34 1.91 -4.95 -0.58
CA PHE A 34 2.31 -3.56 -0.35
C PHE A 34 2.39 -3.20 1.14
N LYS A 35 1.37 -3.53 1.93
CA LYS A 35 1.36 -3.27 3.38
C LYS A 35 2.49 -4.00 4.11
N ALA A 36 2.76 -5.26 3.74
CA ALA A 36 3.84 -6.04 4.34
C ALA A 36 5.21 -5.42 4.07
N HIS A 37 5.46 -4.98 2.83
CA HIS A 37 6.70 -4.29 2.48
C HIS A 37 6.84 -2.94 3.21
N CYS A 38 5.76 -2.15 3.27
CA CYS A 38 5.75 -0.87 4.00
C CYS A 38 6.07 -1.10 5.47
N GLN A 39 5.47 -2.12 6.09
CA GLN A 39 5.71 -2.47 7.48
C GLN A 39 7.16 -2.92 7.70
N SER A 40 7.71 -3.75 6.82
CA SER A 40 9.11 -4.21 6.93
C SER A 40 10.07 -3.02 6.91
N LYS A 41 9.92 -2.10 5.95
CA LYS A 41 10.80 -0.94 5.83
C LYS A 41 10.61 0.06 6.98
N PHE A 42 9.38 0.25 7.45
CA PHE A 42 9.10 1.08 8.61
C PHE A 42 9.80 0.53 9.86
N ILE A 43 9.76 -0.78 10.08
CA ILE A 43 10.46 -1.42 11.21
C ILE A 43 11.97 -1.20 11.10
N SER A 44 12.56 -1.35 9.90
CA SER A 44 13.98 -1.05 9.69
C SER A 44 14.31 0.40 10.05
N CYS A 45 13.50 1.36 9.61
CA CYS A 45 13.69 2.76 9.96
C CYS A 45 13.61 3.01 11.47
N ALA A 46 12.65 2.39 12.17
CA ALA A 46 12.53 2.49 13.61
C ALA A 46 13.75 1.90 14.35
N ILE A 47 14.33 0.80 13.84
CA ILE A 47 15.57 0.23 14.38
C ILE A 47 16.74 1.21 14.18
N ASP A 48 16.89 1.77 12.98
CA ASP A 48 17.97 2.74 12.69
C ASP A 48 17.87 4.00 13.58
N GLN A 49 16.65 4.46 13.86
CA GLN A 49 16.40 5.59 14.75
C GLN A 49 16.71 5.24 16.22
N TYR A 50 16.39 4.02 16.66
CA TYR A 50 16.76 3.52 17.98
C TYR A 50 18.29 3.51 18.15
N ASP A 51 19.01 2.97 17.16
CA ASP A 51 20.48 2.91 17.17
C ASP A 51 21.12 4.31 17.11
N SER A 52 20.42 5.28 16.53
CA SER A 52 20.82 6.70 16.48
C SER A 52 20.55 7.49 17.77
N ASN A 53 20.11 6.83 18.85
CA ASN A 53 19.72 7.44 20.14
C ASN A 53 18.60 8.49 20.02
N ILE A 54 17.70 8.34 19.05
CA ILE A 54 16.49 9.17 18.97
C ILE A 54 15.59 8.88 20.18
N PRO A 55 14.94 9.90 20.79
CA PRO A 55 14.02 9.68 21.89
C PRO A 55 12.92 8.68 21.51
N ALA A 56 12.57 7.77 22.43
CA ALA A 56 11.59 6.71 22.18
C ALA A 56 10.23 7.21 21.66
N ALA A 57 9.83 8.43 22.03
CA ALA A 57 8.60 9.07 21.55
C ALA A 57 8.63 9.41 20.04
N LEU A 58 9.82 9.49 19.44
CA LEU A 58 10.04 9.88 18.05
C LEU A 58 10.48 8.71 17.16
N ILE A 59 10.91 7.58 17.74
CA ILE A 59 11.39 6.39 17.00
C ILE A 59 10.37 5.86 15.98
N CYS A 60 9.08 5.98 16.30
CA CYS A 60 7.98 5.60 15.39
C CYS A 60 7.32 6.81 14.71
N GLY A 61 7.88 8.01 14.92
CA GLY A 61 7.36 9.26 14.40
C GLY A 61 7.87 9.48 12.99
N ILE A 62 7.13 8.97 12.01
CA ILE A 62 7.33 9.35 10.61
C ILE A 62 6.39 10.50 10.26
N ASP A 63 6.89 11.47 9.50
CA ASP A 63 6.04 12.52 8.95
C ASP A 63 5.32 12.05 7.65
N GLN A 64 4.43 12.90 7.13
CA GLN A 64 3.67 12.56 5.93
C GLN A 64 4.56 12.42 4.68
N LEU A 65 5.63 13.21 4.56
CA LEU A 65 6.55 13.13 3.43
C LEU A 65 7.33 11.82 3.46
N GLU A 66 7.87 11.45 4.63
CA GLU A 66 8.57 10.18 4.83
C GLU A 66 7.64 9.00 4.57
N ALA A 67 6.39 9.05 5.07
CA ALA A 67 5.39 8.03 4.80
C ALA A 67 5.09 7.89 3.30
N MET A 68 5.02 9.01 2.55
CA MET A 68 4.79 9.00 1.10
C MET A 68 6.00 8.45 0.33
N GLN A 69 7.22 8.82 0.71
CA GLN A 69 8.45 8.29 0.10
C GLN A 69 8.62 6.79 0.36
N LEU A 70 8.29 6.34 1.57
CA LEU A 70 8.25 4.94 1.95
C LEU A 70 7.24 4.17 1.10
N ALA A 71 6.04 4.72 0.95
CA ALA A 71 4.98 4.15 0.12
C ALA A 71 5.41 4.06 -1.35
N ASP A 72 5.99 5.11 -1.91
CA ASP A 72 6.46 5.12 -3.30
C ASP A 72 7.57 4.08 -3.54
N THR A 73 8.57 4.05 -2.67
CA THR A 73 9.66 3.06 -2.72
C THR A 73 9.11 1.64 -2.64
N THR A 74 8.17 1.41 -1.72
CA THR A 74 7.54 0.11 -1.54
C THR A 74 6.70 -0.30 -2.74
N TRP A 75 5.95 0.64 -3.32
CA TRP A 75 5.11 0.37 -4.48
C TRP A 75 5.93 -0.10 -5.68
N ASN A 76 7.10 0.50 -5.88
CA ASN A 76 8.05 0.11 -6.93
C ASN A 76 8.66 -1.29 -6.73
N GLU A 77 8.64 -1.83 -5.52
CA GLU A 77 9.11 -3.20 -5.21
C GLU A 77 8.03 -4.26 -5.43
N VAL A 78 6.75 -3.88 -5.48
CA VAL A 78 5.67 -4.82 -5.83
C VAL A 78 5.83 -5.20 -7.30
N MET A 79 6.31 -6.42 -7.55
CA MET A 79 6.62 -6.87 -8.91
C MET A 79 5.38 -6.94 -9.81
N ALA A 80 5.59 -6.70 -11.11
CA ALA A 80 4.56 -6.91 -12.13
C ALA A 80 3.99 -8.35 -12.13
N GLU A 81 4.78 -9.33 -11.69
CA GLU A 81 4.35 -10.70 -11.49
C GLU A 81 3.31 -10.84 -10.35
N THR A 82 3.47 -10.07 -9.27
CA THR A 82 2.45 -9.97 -8.20
C THR A 82 1.17 -9.35 -8.74
N ILE A 83 1.26 -8.40 -9.66
CA ILE A 83 0.07 -7.82 -10.30
C ILE A 83 -0.61 -8.88 -11.19
N TYR A 84 0.16 -9.61 -12.00
CA TYR A 84 -0.37 -10.63 -12.92
C TYR A 84 -1.03 -11.82 -12.20
N ASN A 85 -0.41 -12.33 -11.13
CA ASN A 85 -0.91 -13.52 -10.41
C ASN A 85 -2.15 -13.23 -9.57
N TYR A 86 -2.42 -11.96 -9.24
CA TYR A 86 -3.49 -11.57 -8.33
C TYR A 86 -4.55 -10.66 -8.99
N TRP A 87 -4.49 -10.48 -10.32
CA TRP A 87 -5.57 -9.91 -11.15
C TRP A 87 -6.50 -10.99 -11.72
#